data_AF-A0AAV5P554-F1
#
_entry.id   AF-A0AAV5P554-F1
#
_cell.length_a   1.000
_cell.length_b   1.000
_cell.length_c   1.000
_cell.angle_alpha   90.00
_cell.angle_beta   90.00
_cell.angle_gamma   90.00
#
_symmetry.space_group_name_H-M   'P 1'
#
loop_
_entity.id
_entity.type
_entity.pdbx_description
1 polymer ?
#
loop_
_entity_poly.entity_id
_entity_poly.type
_entity_poly.pdbx_seq_one_letter_code
_entity_poly.pdbx_strand_id
1 'polypeptide(L)'
;MPTPAKGPRLGSGPAHERLMLANLSTQLFEHGRITTTETKAKRLRPVAERLITFAKRGDLHARRRVLRVVRDKSVVHTLFTEIAPQMAEREGGYTRITKVGTRKGDNAPLAVIELVTEPVSPKQAVVREAEKAAEKASKKKADKPSKKADKVEDAPVEDAAVEDAPAEDVQDAPVEDATEEKKEA
;
A
#
# COMPACT_ATOMS: atom_id res chain seq x y z
N MET A 1 7.78 5.03 4.33
CA MET A 1 8.14 6.10 3.37
C MET A 1 8.34 5.48 1.98
N PRO A 2 8.21 6.24 0.88
CA PRO A 2 8.70 5.81 -0.43
C PRO A 2 10.21 5.65 -0.45
N THR A 3 10.74 5.06 -1.52
CA THR A 3 12.18 4.87 -1.72
C THR A 3 12.91 6.21 -1.56
N PRO A 4 13.93 6.30 -0.69
CA PRO A 4 14.67 7.53 -0.51
C PRO A 4 15.38 7.88 -1.82
N ALA A 5 15.18 9.10 -2.31
CA ALA A 5 15.85 9.55 -3.52
C ALA A 5 17.38 9.57 -3.34
N LYS A 6 18.10 9.36 -4.44
CA LYS A 6 19.55 9.55 -4.54
C LYS A 6 19.87 11.06 -4.56
N GLY A 7 21.00 11.45 -3.98
CA GLY A 7 21.43 12.85 -3.87
C GLY A 7 20.74 13.65 -2.76
N PRO A 8 20.87 15.00 -2.79
CA PRO A 8 20.37 15.87 -1.73
C PRO A 8 18.87 15.74 -1.42
N ARG A 9 18.55 16.03 -0.15
CA ARG A 9 17.19 16.12 0.38
C ARG A 9 16.57 17.47 0.02
N LEU A 10 15.23 17.56 0.06
CA LEU A 10 14.53 18.84 -0.16
C LEU A 10 14.58 19.70 1.11
N GLY A 11 14.93 20.98 0.95
CA GLY A 11 15.08 21.90 2.07
C GLY A 11 16.31 21.56 2.93
N SER A 12 16.29 21.98 4.20
CA SER A 12 17.46 22.01 5.09
C SER A 12 17.88 20.64 5.65
N GLY A 13 17.15 19.55 5.39
CA GLY A 13 17.47 18.24 5.94
C GLY A 13 16.31 17.24 5.91
N PRO A 14 16.52 15.99 6.39
CA PRO A 14 15.54 14.91 6.27
C PRO A 14 14.26 15.14 7.10
N ALA A 15 14.34 15.85 8.22
CA ALA A 15 13.16 16.24 9.00
C ALA A 15 12.31 17.28 8.24
N HIS A 16 12.97 18.29 7.66
CA HIS A 16 12.31 19.34 6.86
C HIS A 16 11.66 18.74 5.60
N GLU A 17 12.33 17.86 4.85
CA GLU A 17 11.72 17.20 3.68
C GLU A 17 10.42 16.45 4.05
N ARG A 18 10.39 15.74 5.18
CA ARG A 18 9.19 15.02 5.65
C ARG A 18 8.03 15.97 5.96
N LEU A 19 8.29 17.07 6.66
CA LEU A 19 7.26 18.07 6.99
C LEU A 19 6.77 18.82 5.73
N MET A 20 7.69 19.17 4.82
CA MET A 20 7.35 19.82 3.55
C MET A 20 6.46 18.93 2.69
N LEU A 21 6.75 17.63 2.58
CA LEU A 21 5.94 16.68 1.82
C LEU A 21 4.58 16.40 2.49
N ALA A 22 4.50 16.44 3.82
CA ALA A 22 3.23 16.35 4.55
C ALA A 22 2.33 17.55 4.27
N ASN A 23 2.87 18.76 4.35
CA ASN A 23 2.12 20.00 4.08
C ASN A 23 1.65 20.06 2.62
N LEU A 24 2.53 19.74 1.66
CA LEU A 24 2.18 19.66 0.24
C LEU A 24 1.13 18.58 -0.06
N SER A 25 1.14 17.45 0.67
CA SER A 25 0.09 16.42 0.53
C SER A 25 -1.24 16.93 1.06
N THR A 26 -1.22 17.67 2.17
CA THR A 26 -2.41 18.28 2.78
C THR A 26 -3.06 19.26 1.81
N GLN A 27 -2.28 20.22 1.28
CA GLN A 27 -2.74 21.20 0.29
C GLN A 27 -3.26 20.56 -1.02
N LEU A 28 -2.63 19.46 -1.47
CA LEU A 28 -3.09 18.74 -2.66
C LEU A 28 -4.46 18.08 -2.46
N PHE A 29 -4.75 17.58 -1.26
CA PHE A 29 -6.05 16.98 -0.94
C PHE A 29 -7.12 18.03 -0.59
N GLU A 30 -6.72 19.17 -0.04
CA GLU A 30 -7.61 20.30 0.27
C GLU A 30 -8.08 21.05 -0.98
N HIS A 31 -7.19 21.28 -1.96
CA HIS A 31 -7.49 22.08 -3.15
C HIS A 31 -7.62 21.25 -4.44
N GLY A 32 -7.26 19.96 -4.41
CA GLY A 32 -7.22 19.06 -5.58
C GLY A 32 -6.10 19.36 -6.59
N ARG A 33 -5.55 20.58 -6.60
CA ARG A 33 -4.59 21.09 -7.58
C ARG A 33 -3.66 22.14 -6.96
N ILE A 34 -2.34 21.95 -7.09
CA ILE A 34 -1.34 22.90 -6.58
C ILE A 34 -0.21 23.15 -7.58
N THR A 35 0.29 24.39 -7.62
CA THR A 35 1.47 24.79 -8.42
C THR A 35 2.73 24.79 -7.55
N THR A 36 3.77 24.07 -7.96
CA THR A 36 5.03 23.97 -7.20
C THR A 36 6.23 23.77 -8.15
N THR A 37 7.43 23.54 -7.64
CA THR A 37 8.59 23.22 -8.51
C THR A 37 8.51 21.78 -9.02
N GLU A 38 8.98 21.51 -10.23
CA GLU A 38 8.99 20.16 -10.84
C GLU A 38 9.67 19.12 -9.91
N THR A 39 10.72 19.54 -9.19
CA THR A 39 11.42 18.73 -8.19
C THR A 39 10.55 18.35 -7.00
N LYS A 40 9.78 19.30 -6.44
CA LYS A 40 8.84 19.05 -5.34
C LYS A 40 7.67 18.17 -5.80
N ALA A 41 7.09 18.45 -6.96
CA ALA A 41 5.99 17.66 -7.53
C ALA A 41 6.40 16.18 -7.73
N LYS A 42 7.58 15.92 -8.30
CA LYS A 42 8.11 14.55 -8.48
C LYS A 42 8.34 13.81 -7.14
N ARG A 43 8.79 14.51 -6.09
CA ARG A 43 8.96 13.92 -4.74
C ARG A 43 7.62 13.71 -4.01
N LEU A 44 6.61 14.54 -4.30
CA LEU A 44 5.27 14.45 -3.71
C LEU A 44 4.48 13.23 -4.21
N ARG A 45 4.51 12.95 -5.52
CA ARG A 45 3.79 11.82 -6.14
C ARG A 45 3.80 10.51 -5.34
N PRO A 46 4.96 9.89 -5.02
CA PRO A 46 4.98 8.60 -4.34
C PRO A 46 4.55 8.69 -2.85
N VAL A 47 4.41 9.89 -2.29
CA VAL A 47 3.79 10.10 -0.97
C VAL A 47 2.26 10.16 -1.14
N ALA A 48 1.77 11.06 -2.01
CA ALA A 48 0.34 11.25 -2.26
C ALA A 48 -0.34 9.97 -2.77
N GLU A 49 0.24 9.29 -3.77
CA GLU A 49 -0.29 8.03 -4.32
C GLU A 49 -0.42 6.93 -3.25
N ARG A 50 0.50 6.88 -2.28
CA ARG A 50 0.43 5.92 -1.15
C ARG A 50 -0.63 6.30 -0.11
N LEU A 51 -0.82 7.59 0.15
CA LEU A 51 -1.88 8.06 1.06
C LEU A 51 -3.27 7.76 0.47
N ILE A 52 -3.47 8.01 -0.83
CA ILE A 52 -4.71 7.64 -1.55
C ILE A 52 -4.91 6.11 -1.54
N THR A 53 -3.84 5.32 -1.74
CA THR A 53 -3.91 3.85 -1.66
C THR A 53 -4.34 3.36 -0.27
N PHE A 54 -3.94 4.04 0.81
CA PHE A 54 -4.46 3.75 2.15
C PHE A 54 -5.90 4.21 2.33
N ALA A 55 -6.26 5.39 1.82
CA ALA A 55 -7.63 5.90 1.89
C ALA A 55 -8.64 4.96 1.20
N LYS A 56 -8.30 4.44 0.02
CA LYS A 56 -9.08 3.42 -0.71
C LYS A 56 -9.32 2.12 0.05
N ARG A 57 -8.48 1.78 1.05
CA ARG A 57 -8.68 0.60 1.90
C ARG A 57 -9.80 0.82 2.94
N GLY A 58 -10.05 2.07 3.33
CA GLY A 58 -11.11 2.44 4.27
C GLY A 58 -10.89 2.06 5.75
N ASP A 59 -9.98 1.13 6.05
CA ASP A 59 -9.79 0.57 7.39
C ASP A 59 -9.29 1.58 8.44
N LEU A 60 -9.61 1.30 9.70
CA LEU A 60 -9.19 2.12 10.84
C LEU A 60 -7.66 2.19 10.96
N HIS A 61 -6.95 1.14 10.54
CA HIS A 61 -5.49 1.14 10.46
C HIS A 61 -4.97 2.14 9.41
N ALA A 62 -5.53 2.20 8.20
CA ALA A 62 -5.18 3.20 7.19
C ALA A 62 -5.43 4.61 7.70
N ARG A 63 -6.59 4.89 8.32
CA ARG A 63 -6.88 6.20 8.93
C ARG A 63 -5.79 6.59 9.94
N ARG A 64 -5.42 5.68 10.86
CA ARG A 64 -4.32 5.88 11.81
C ARG A 64 -2.95 6.06 11.12
N ARG A 65 -2.70 5.45 9.95
CA ARG A 65 -1.45 5.65 9.18
C ARG A 65 -1.40 6.98 8.44
N VAL A 66 -2.51 7.41 7.85
CA VAL A 66 -2.62 8.72 7.17
C VAL A 66 -2.42 9.85 8.18
N LEU A 67 -3.02 9.75 9.37
CA LEU A 67 -2.88 10.73 10.47
C LEU A 67 -1.45 10.91 10.98
N ARG A 68 -0.51 9.98 10.70
CA ARG A 68 0.93 10.16 11.01
C ARG A 68 1.61 11.15 10.06
N VAL A 69 0.99 11.46 8.93
CA VAL A 69 1.53 12.34 7.87
C VAL A 69 0.66 13.59 7.74
N VAL A 70 -0.62 13.44 7.42
CA VAL A 70 -1.59 14.55 7.34
C VAL A 70 -2.18 14.75 8.72
N ARG A 71 -1.86 15.88 9.36
CA ARG A 71 -2.30 16.19 10.73
C ARG A 71 -3.72 16.73 10.81
N ASP A 72 -4.21 17.35 9.73
CA ASP A 72 -5.55 17.92 9.68
C ASP A 72 -6.61 16.83 9.53
N LYS A 73 -7.57 16.82 10.47
CA LYS A 73 -8.68 15.86 10.49
C LYS A 73 -9.72 16.14 9.40
N SER A 74 -9.90 17.39 8.98
CA SER A 74 -10.83 17.78 7.92
C SER A 74 -10.38 17.22 6.57
N VAL A 75 -9.13 17.46 6.19
CA VAL A 75 -8.52 16.92 4.97
C VAL A 75 -8.48 15.39 4.98
N VAL A 76 -8.25 14.76 6.14
CA VAL A 76 -8.35 13.29 6.28
C VAL A 76 -9.79 12.79 6.14
N HIS A 77 -10.81 13.56 6.52
CA HIS A 77 -12.20 13.22 6.25
C HIS A 77 -12.45 13.21 4.74
N THR A 78 -12.26 14.35 4.06
CA THR A 78 -12.42 14.52 2.60
C THR A 78 -11.66 13.46 1.79
N LEU A 79 -10.43 13.11 2.20
CA LEU A 79 -9.63 12.07 1.55
C LEU A 79 -10.31 10.69 1.56
N PHE A 80 -11.02 10.34 2.64
CA PHE A 80 -11.70 9.04 2.78
C PHE A 80 -13.17 9.06 2.31
N THR A 81 -13.86 10.20 2.35
CA THR A 81 -15.28 10.31 1.97
C THR A 81 -15.51 10.69 0.51
N GLU A 82 -14.62 11.48 -0.09
CA GLU A 82 -14.82 12.03 -1.44
C GLU A 82 -13.75 11.49 -2.41
N ILE A 83 -12.47 11.70 -2.09
CA ILE A 83 -11.36 11.38 -3.01
C ILE A 83 -11.19 9.86 -3.18
N ALA A 84 -11.23 9.08 -2.08
CA ALA A 84 -11.04 7.64 -2.15
C ALA A 84 -12.14 6.90 -2.94
N PRO A 85 -13.44 7.19 -2.78
CA PRO A 85 -14.50 6.63 -3.63
C PRO A 85 -14.37 7.01 -5.10
N GLN A 86 -14.11 8.28 -5.42
CA GLN A 86 -13.88 8.73 -6.81
C GLN A 86 -12.74 7.98 -7.50
N MET A 87 -11.71 7.59 -6.73
CA MET A 87 -10.55 6.87 -7.24
C MET A 87 -10.61 5.35 -7.02
N ALA A 88 -11.75 4.79 -6.58
CA ALA A 88 -11.88 3.38 -6.21
C ALA A 88 -11.48 2.42 -7.35
N GLU A 89 -11.92 2.70 -8.58
CA GLU A 89 -11.64 1.89 -9.77
C GLU A 89 -10.24 2.08 -10.35
N ARG A 90 -9.50 3.11 -9.95
CA ARG A 90 -8.19 3.46 -10.52
C ARG A 90 -7.06 2.72 -9.81
N GLU A 91 -6.40 1.77 -10.46
CA GLU A 91 -5.24 1.04 -9.89
C GLU A 91 -3.92 1.83 -10.06
N GLY A 92 -3.78 2.93 -9.32
CA GLY A 92 -2.57 3.76 -9.34
C GLY A 92 -2.62 4.91 -10.35
N GLY A 93 -1.58 5.76 -10.35
CA GLY A 93 -1.54 6.96 -11.18
C GLY A 93 -2.59 8.00 -10.79
N TYR A 94 -2.82 8.18 -9.48
CA TYR A 94 -3.85 9.07 -8.92
C TYR A 94 -3.57 10.57 -9.11
N THR A 95 -2.32 10.94 -9.41
CA THR A 95 -1.87 12.32 -9.57
C THR A 95 -1.21 12.54 -10.93
N ARG A 96 -1.58 13.62 -11.62
CA ARG A 96 -0.97 14.08 -12.87
C ARG A 96 0.03 15.21 -12.55
N ILE A 97 1.16 15.27 -13.25
CA ILE A 97 2.07 16.43 -13.24
C ILE A 97 2.07 17.05 -14.64
N THR A 98 1.78 18.34 -14.71
CA THR A 98 1.80 19.14 -15.93
C THR A 98 2.85 20.24 -15.78
N LYS A 99 3.79 20.35 -16.72
CA LYS A 99 4.79 21.43 -16.72
C LYS A 99 4.14 22.73 -17.19
N VAL A 100 4.46 23.86 -16.54
CA VAL A 100 3.82 25.15 -16.83
C VAL A 100 4.80 26.23 -17.31
N GLY A 101 6.08 26.15 -16.92
CA GLY A 101 7.12 27.09 -17.34
C GLY A 101 8.23 27.19 -16.32
N THR A 102 8.98 28.29 -16.33
CA THR A 102 9.96 28.61 -15.27
C THR A 102 9.51 29.83 -14.47
N ARG A 103 9.95 29.91 -13.21
CA ARG A 103 9.66 31.04 -12.32
C ARG A 103 10.60 32.21 -12.61
N LYS A 104 10.04 33.42 -12.74
CA LYS A 104 10.82 34.67 -12.84
C LYS A 104 11.64 34.89 -11.56
N GLY A 105 12.91 35.21 -11.72
CA GLY A 105 13.86 35.43 -10.61
C GLY A 105 14.91 34.32 -10.51
N ASP A 106 14.51 33.11 -10.13
CA ASP A 106 15.42 31.97 -9.95
C ASP A 106 15.41 30.94 -11.09
N ASN A 107 14.61 31.18 -12.12
CA ASN A 107 14.40 30.31 -13.29
C ASN A 107 14.01 28.87 -12.93
N ALA A 108 13.46 28.63 -11.74
CA ALA A 108 13.12 27.28 -11.28
C ALA A 108 11.96 26.70 -12.13
N PRO A 109 12.07 25.45 -12.62
CA PRO A 109 11.01 24.82 -13.40
C PRO A 109 9.76 24.58 -12.53
N LEU A 110 8.64 25.13 -12.95
CA LEU A 110 7.34 25.01 -12.31
C LEU A 110 6.49 23.90 -12.96
N ALA A 111 5.79 23.18 -12.11
CA ALA A 111 4.82 22.18 -12.51
C ALA A 111 3.59 22.24 -11.60
N VAL A 112 2.42 22.05 -12.20
CA VAL A 112 1.17 21.79 -11.48
C VAL A 112 1.10 20.30 -11.20
N ILE A 113 0.72 19.94 -9.97
CA ILE A 113 0.33 18.58 -9.60
C ILE A 113 -1.13 18.58 -9.16
N GLU A 114 -1.90 17.68 -9.74
CA GLU A 114 -3.37 17.64 -9.64
C GLU A 114 -3.88 16.21 -9.48
N LEU A 115 -5.00 16.05 -8.78
CA LEU A 115 -5.73 14.79 -8.64
C LEU A 115 -6.43 14.42 -9.95
N VAL A 116 -6.34 13.15 -10.36
CA VAL A 116 -6.99 12.66 -11.58
C VAL A 116 -8.43 12.26 -11.27
N THR A 117 -9.35 13.23 -11.37
CA THR A 117 -10.81 13.04 -11.17
C THR A 117 -11.52 12.46 -12.39
N GLU A 118 -10.88 12.46 -13.57
CA GLU A 118 -11.38 11.81 -14.77
C GLU A 118 -11.66 10.31 -14.51
N PRO A 119 -12.81 9.76 -14.94
CA PRO A 119 -13.08 8.33 -14.82
C PRO A 119 -12.07 7.49 -15.61
N VAL A 120 -11.93 6.23 -15.25
CA VAL A 120 -11.04 5.31 -15.99
C VAL A 120 -11.62 5.08 -17.39
N SER A 121 -10.77 5.06 -18.42
CA SER A 121 -11.27 4.94 -19.80
C SER A 121 -12.06 3.64 -19.99
N PRO A 122 -13.16 3.64 -20.78
CA PRO A 122 -14.00 2.45 -20.93
C PRO A 122 -13.21 1.25 -21.45
N LYS A 123 -12.22 1.47 -22.32
CA LYS A 123 -11.32 0.42 -22.84
C LYS A 123 -10.53 -0.30 -21.74
N GLN A 124 -10.15 0.40 -20.67
CA GLN A 124 -9.50 -0.20 -19.50
C GLN A 124 -10.49 -0.88 -18.55
N ALA A 125 -11.76 -0.45 -18.52
CA ALA A 125 -12.81 -1.17 -17.81
C ALA A 125 -13.09 -2.54 -18.45
N VAL A 126 -13.23 -2.62 -19.77
CA VAL A 126 -13.48 -3.91 -20.47
C VAL A 126 -12.33 -4.90 -20.26
N VAL A 127 -11.07 -4.44 -20.30
CA VAL A 127 -9.90 -5.29 -20.02
C VAL A 127 -9.97 -5.87 -18.60
N ARG A 128 -10.35 -5.07 -17.59
CA ARG A 128 -10.52 -5.56 -16.21
C ARG A 128 -11.68 -6.53 -16.03
N GLU A 129 -12.78 -6.35 -16.77
CA GLU A 129 -13.87 -7.33 -16.76
C GLU A 129 -13.42 -8.66 -17.36
N ALA A 130 -12.65 -8.63 -18.44
CA ALA A 130 -12.03 -9.81 -19.03
C ALA A 130 -11.02 -10.50 -18.08
N GLU A 131 -10.15 -9.73 -17.41
CA GLU A 131 -9.20 -10.25 -16.42
C GLU A 131 -9.92 -10.89 -15.22
N LYS A 132 -10.94 -10.22 -14.65
CA LYS A 132 -11.76 -10.77 -13.56
C LYS A 132 -12.55 -12.01 -13.98
N ALA A 133 -12.98 -12.10 -15.24
CA ALA A 133 -13.61 -13.29 -15.78
C ALA A 133 -12.60 -14.45 -15.94
N ALA A 134 -11.39 -14.16 -16.43
CA ALA A 134 -10.31 -15.15 -16.57
C ALA A 134 -9.83 -15.69 -15.21
N GLU A 135 -9.67 -14.82 -14.20
CA GLU A 135 -9.26 -15.24 -12.84
C GLU A 135 -10.35 -16.07 -12.12
N LYS A 136 -11.63 -15.76 -12.36
CA LYS A 136 -12.74 -16.61 -11.89
C LYS A 136 -12.77 -17.95 -12.63
N ALA A 137 -12.47 -17.97 -13.93
CA ALA A 137 -12.44 -19.20 -14.72
C ALA A 137 -11.26 -20.13 -14.36
N SER A 138 -10.08 -19.57 -14.02
CA SER A 138 -8.93 -20.37 -13.56
C SER A 138 -9.17 -20.95 -12.18
N LYS A 139 -9.68 -20.16 -11.22
CA LYS A 139 -10.08 -20.64 -9.89
C LYS A 139 -11.16 -21.74 -9.96
N LYS A 140 -12.14 -21.62 -10.86
CA LYS A 140 -13.18 -22.64 -11.08
C LYS A 140 -12.68 -23.92 -11.79
N LYS A 141 -11.48 -23.91 -12.39
CA LYS A 141 -10.83 -25.12 -12.94
C LYS A 141 -9.93 -25.84 -11.94
N ALA A 142 -9.43 -25.16 -10.90
CA ALA A 142 -8.62 -25.79 -9.85
C ALA A 142 -9.44 -26.68 -8.90
N ASP A 143 -10.75 -26.43 -8.78
CA ASP A 143 -11.67 -27.07 -7.83
C ASP A 143 -12.37 -28.33 -8.41
N LYS A 144 -11.78 -28.98 -9.42
CA LYS A 144 -12.38 -30.15 -10.09
C LYS A 144 -11.36 -31.10 -10.76
N PRO A 145 -10.63 -31.89 -9.96
CA PRO A 145 -10.67 -33.35 -10.09
C PRO A 145 -10.74 -34.04 -8.70
N SER A 146 -11.30 -35.22 -8.48
CA SER A 146 -11.76 -36.30 -9.37
C SER A 146 -12.91 -37.08 -8.71
N LYS A 147 -13.89 -37.56 -9.49
CA LYS A 147 -14.76 -38.69 -9.13
C LYS A 147 -15.15 -39.46 -10.40
N LYS A 148 -14.94 -40.78 -10.37
CA LYS A 148 -15.24 -41.82 -11.39
C LYS A 148 -14.29 -41.94 -12.60
N ALA A 149 -13.33 -42.85 -12.47
CA ALA A 149 -13.15 -44.00 -13.37
C ALA A 149 -12.58 -45.16 -12.51
N ASP A 150 -12.94 -46.42 -12.81
CA ASP A 150 -12.78 -47.57 -11.90
C ASP A 150 -12.50 -48.85 -12.71
N LYS A 151 -11.54 -49.69 -12.25
CA LYS A 151 -11.27 -51.11 -12.66
C LYS A 151 -10.85 -51.42 -14.12
N VAL A 152 -10.07 -52.46 -14.48
CA VAL A 152 -9.37 -53.65 -13.87
C VAL A 152 -7.98 -53.77 -14.58
N GLU A 153 -6.85 -54.29 -14.07
CA GLU A 153 -6.41 -55.72 -13.95
C GLU A 153 -4.91 -55.67 -13.49
N ASP A 154 -4.47 -56.09 -12.28
CA ASP A 154 -4.13 -57.44 -11.76
C ASP A 154 -2.74 -58.00 -12.20
N ALA A 155 -1.75 -58.41 -11.36
CA ALA A 155 -1.57 -58.28 -9.89
C ALA A 155 -0.07 -58.10 -9.39
N PRO A 156 0.70 -59.08 -8.79
CA PRO A 156 1.44 -58.75 -7.55
C PRO A 156 2.93 -59.19 -7.38
N VAL A 157 3.68 -58.54 -6.47
CA VAL A 157 4.70 -59.14 -5.56
C VAL A 157 4.71 -58.39 -4.21
N GLU A 158 4.99 -59.13 -3.14
CA GLU A 158 4.99 -58.75 -1.72
C GLU A 158 6.28 -58.02 -1.28
N ASP A 159 6.25 -57.21 -0.19
CA ASP A 159 6.81 -57.60 1.13
C ASP A 159 6.42 -56.56 2.22
N ALA A 160 6.76 -56.82 3.49
CA ALA A 160 6.04 -56.33 4.66
C ALA A 160 6.80 -55.35 5.60
N ALA A 161 6.03 -54.70 6.49
CA ALA A 161 6.44 -54.03 7.75
C ALA A 161 7.39 -52.81 7.60
N VAL A 162 7.41 -51.81 8.49
CA VAL A 162 7.34 -51.83 9.97
C VAL A 162 6.54 -50.63 10.51
N GLU A 163 5.84 -50.85 11.63
CA GLU A 163 5.16 -49.83 12.43
C GLU A 163 6.15 -49.00 13.27
N ASP A 164 5.90 -47.70 13.47
CA ASP A 164 5.81 -47.18 14.84
C ASP A 164 5.01 -45.87 14.90
N ALA A 165 4.39 -45.61 16.06
CA ALA A 165 3.55 -44.45 16.35
C ALA A 165 4.11 -43.68 17.59
N PRO A 166 3.53 -42.53 18.00
CA PRO A 166 4.32 -41.47 18.62
C PRO A 166 4.51 -41.60 20.14
N ALA A 167 5.52 -40.89 20.65
CA ALA A 167 5.63 -40.52 22.05
C ALA A 167 5.66 -38.99 22.21
N GLU A 168 4.78 -38.47 23.06
CA GLU A 168 4.84 -37.11 23.60
C GLU A 168 5.85 -37.08 24.76
N ASP A 169 6.44 -35.91 25.06
CA ASP A 169 6.42 -35.43 26.44
C ASP A 169 6.68 -33.91 26.53
N VAL A 170 5.90 -33.23 27.37
CA VAL A 170 5.96 -31.78 27.62
C VAL A 170 5.71 -31.51 29.10
N GLN A 171 6.72 -30.96 29.78
CA GLN A 171 6.70 -30.41 31.15
C GLN A 171 8.09 -29.74 31.40
N ASP A 172 8.27 -28.70 32.20
CA ASP A 172 7.34 -27.78 32.87
C ASP A 172 8.06 -26.44 33.11
N ALA A 173 7.37 -25.42 33.64
CA ALA A 173 7.92 -24.13 34.03
C ALA A 173 8.30 -24.06 35.54
N PRO A 174 8.09 -22.96 36.28
CA PRO A 174 9.10 -21.94 36.56
C PRO A 174 9.48 -21.83 38.06
N VAL A 175 10.54 -21.07 38.38
CA VAL A 175 10.81 -20.61 39.76
C VAL A 175 11.28 -19.15 39.75
N GLU A 176 10.63 -18.32 40.59
CA GLU A 176 11.06 -16.97 40.97
C GLU A 176 12.00 -17.03 42.18
N ASP A 177 12.94 -16.10 42.31
CA ASP A 177 13.26 -15.54 43.64
C ASP A 177 13.83 -14.12 43.52
N ALA A 178 13.70 -13.34 44.59
CA ALA A 178 14.13 -11.95 44.69
C ALA A 178 15.11 -11.76 45.86
N THR A 179 16.04 -10.80 45.78
CA THR A 179 16.60 -10.13 46.98
C THR A 179 17.38 -8.85 46.68
N GLU A 180 16.87 -7.75 47.25
CA GLU A 180 17.54 -6.63 47.95
C GLU A 180 18.77 -5.83 47.42
N GLU A 181 18.54 -4.51 47.37
CA GLU A 181 19.36 -3.39 47.92
C GLU A 181 20.89 -3.27 47.68
N LYS A 182 21.35 -2.15 47.07
CA LYS A 182 21.79 -0.90 47.78
C LYS A 182 22.42 0.20 46.90
N LYS A 183 22.13 1.46 47.28
CA LYS A 183 22.98 2.69 47.31
C LYS A 183 23.57 3.37 46.04
N GLU A 184 23.31 4.69 46.01
CA GLU A 184 24.22 5.82 45.74
C GLU A 184 25.02 5.92 44.42
N ALA A 185 24.62 6.87 43.56
CA ALA A 185 25.34 8.15 43.34
C ALA A 185 24.56 9.08 42.38
#